data_AF-A0A1S6QI20-F1
#
_entry.id   AF-A0A1S6QI20-F1
#
_cell.length_a   1.000
_cell.length_b   1.000
_cell.length_c   1.000
_cell.angle_alpha   90.00
_cell.angle_beta   90.00
_cell.angle_gamma   90.00
#
_symmetry.space_group_name_H-M   'P 1'
#
loop_
_entity.id
_entity.type
_entity.pdbx_description
1 polymer ?
#
loop_
_entity_poly.entity_id
_entity_poly.type
_entity_poly.pdbx_seq_one_letter_code
_entity_poly.pdbx_strand_id
1 'polypeptide(L)' 'MLQSDEAVKIALLTMYIIGLLFLLTTFLFLNHLNGKLWTRFSTGIASVILIMTIILVFLINVK' A
#
# COMPACT_ATOMS: atom_id res chain seq x y z
N MET A 1 27.54 -1.65 7.25
CA MET A 1 26.55 -0.57 7.41
C MET A 1 25.82 -0.30 6.09
N LEU A 2 26.51 0.04 5.00
CA LEU A 2 25.88 0.19 3.66
C LEU A 2 25.00 -1.00 3.19
N GLN A 3 25.46 -2.24 3.34
CA GLN A 3 24.72 -3.43 2.88
C GLN A 3 23.50 -3.77 3.77
N SER A 4 23.59 -3.48 5.07
CA SER A 4 22.46 -3.67 6.00
C SER A 4 21.36 -2.63 5.75
N ASP A 5 21.73 -1.39 5.41
CA ASP A 5 20.77 -0.34 5.08
C ASP A 5 20.01 -0.65 3.77
N GLU A 6 20.70 -1.19 2.75
CA GLU A 6 20.04 -1.62 1.52
C GLU A 6 19.12 -2.83 1.74
N ALA A 7 19.56 -3.83 2.51
CA ALA A 7 18.72 -5.00 2.82
C ALA A 7 17.45 -4.62 3.59
N VAL A 8 17.54 -3.69 4.54
CA VAL A 8 16.39 -3.17 5.29
C VAL A 8 15.46 -2.38 4.36
N LYS A 9 16.00 -1.57 3.46
CA LYS A 9 15.22 -0.80 2.47
C LYS A 9 14.46 -1.71 1.51
N ILE A 10 15.10 -2.79 1.04
CA ILE A 10 14.46 -3.83 0.21
C ILE A 10 13.37 -4.53 1.00
N ALA A 11 13.61 -4.93 2.24
CA ALA A 11 12.61 -5.58 3.10
C ALA A 11 11.39 -4.67 3.34
N LEU A 12 11.61 -3.38 3.63
CA LEU A 12 10.54 -2.39 3.77
C LEU A 12 9.70 -2.27 2.49
N LEU A 13 10.37 -2.16 1.34
CA LEU A 13 9.72 -2.02 0.05
C LEU A 13 8.86 -3.26 -0.26
N THR A 14 9.39 -4.45 0.04
CA THR A 14 8.66 -5.71 -0.15
C THR A 14 7.43 -5.81 0.76
N MET A 15 7.57 -5.42 2.04
CA MET A 15 6.46 -5.37 2.99
C MET A 15 5.34 -4.42 2.54
N TYR A 16 5.70 -3.23 2.06
CA TYR A 16 4.73 -2.27 1.54
C TYR A 16 3.97 -2.80 0.32
N ILE A 17 4.66 -3.45 -0.63
CA ILE A 17 4.03 -4.03 -1.82
C ILE A 17 3.00 -5.09 -1.43
N ILE A 18 3.35 -5.97 -0.48
CA ILE A 18 2.43 -7.01 0.02
C ILE A 18 1.22 -6.38 0.71
N GLY A 19 1.43 -5.35 1.54
CA GLY A 19 0.35 -4.61 2.19
C GLY A 19 -0.59 -3.93 1.18
N LEU A 20 -0.03 -3.35 0.11
CA LEU A 20 -0.79 -2.76 -0.99
C LEU A 20 -1.66 -3.78 -1.71
N LEU A 21 -1.11 -4.96 -2.01
CA LEU A 21 -1.87 -6.06 -2.63
C LEU A 21 -3.05 -6.50 -1.76
N PHE A 22 -2.84 -6.65 -0.45
CA PHE A 22 -3.90 -7.02 0.50
C PHE A 22 -5.01 -5.97 0.61
N LEU A 23 -4.65 -4.69 0.57
CA LEU A 23 -5.61 -3.58 0.53
C LEU A 23 -6.43 -3.59 -0.76
N LEU A 24 -5.79 -3.87 -1.90
CA LEU A 24 -6.44 -3.99 -3.21
C LEU A 24 -7.41 -5.18 -3.26
N THR A 25 -7.01 -6.34 -2.74
CA THR A 25 -7.91 -7.50 -2.67
C THR A 25 -9.08 -7.27 -1.74
N THR A 26 -8.85 -6.63 -0.58
CA THR A 26 -9.91 -6.25 0.35
C THR A 26 -10.89 -5.28 -0.29
N PHE A 27 -10.38 -4.30 -1.05
CA PHE A 27 -11.20 -3.36 -1.82
C PHE A 27 -12.09 -4.08 -2.84
N LEU A 28 -11.52 -4.98 -3.64
CA LEU A 28 -12.26 -5.76 -4.63
C LEU A 28 -13.32 -6.65 -3.98
N PHE A 29 -12.97 -7.31 -2.87
CA PHE A 29 -13.88 -8.16 -2.12
C PHE A 29 -15.06 -7.36 -1.54
N LEU A 30 -14.79 -6.20 -0.93
CA LEU A 30 -15.84 -5.32 -0.44
C LEU A 30 -16.69 -4.73 -1.55
N ASN A 31 -16.09 -4.36 -2.69
CA ASN A 31 -16.84 -3.88 -3.84
C ASN A 31 -17.79 -4.96 -4.37
N HIS A 32 -17.32 -6.21 -4.44
CA HIS A 32 -18.14 -7.35 -4.83
C HIS A 32 -19.30 -7.59 -3.86
N LEU A 33 -19.06 -7.51 -2.54
CA LEU A 33 -20.10 -7.70 -1.53
C LEU A 33 -21.12 -6.57 -1.45
N ASN A 34 -20.69 -5.31 -1.62
CA ASN A 34 -21.58 -4.15 -1.48
C ASN A 34 -22.40 -3.85 -2.75
N GLY A 35 -22.00 -4.39 -3.91
CA GLY A 35 -22.64 -4.09 -5.21
C GLY A 35 -22.61 -2.61 -5.62
N LYS A 36 -21.88 -1.77 -4.86
CA LYS A 36 -21.72 -0.33 -5.07
C LYS A 36 -20.24 -0.03 -5.23
N LEU A 37 -19.90 0.48 -6.41
CA LEU A 37 -18.54 0.88 -6.80
C LEU A 37 -17.87 1.90 -5.87
N TRP A 38 -18.65 2.65 -5.08
CA TRP A 38 -18.11 3.65 -4.16
C TRP A 38 -18.90 3.70 -2.86
N THR A 39 -18.27 3.24 -1.78
CA THR A 39 -18.80 3.33 -0.42
C THR A 39 -17.86 4.14 0.47
N ARG A 40 -18.35 4.66 1.59
CA ARG A 40 -17.50 5.39 2.56
C ARG A 40 -16.30 4.57 3.01
N PHE A 41 -16.45 3.24 3.08
CA PHE A 41 -15.38 2.30 3.38
C PHE A 41 -14.31 2.24 2.26
N SER A 42 -14.75 2.18 1.00
CA SER A 42 -13.89 2.26 -0.19
C SER A 42 -13.08 3.56 -0.23
N THR A 43 -13.68 4.70 0.15
CA THR A 43 -12.95 5.98 0.26
C THR A 43 -11.85 5.94 1.34
N GLY A 44 -12.11 5.28 2.46
CA GLY A 44 -11.11 5.05 3.51
C GLY A 44 -9.95 4.14 3.06
N ILE A 45 -10.23 3.09 2.30
CA ILE A 45 -9.19 2.24 1.70
C ILE A 45 -8.36 3.04 0.69
N ALA A 46 -9.02 3.84 -0.16
CA ALA A 46 -8.34 4.65 -1.16
C ALA A 46 -7.39 5.69 -0.53
N SER A 47 -7.76 6.31 0.60
CA SER A 47 -6.87 7.24 1.29
C SER A 47 -5.66 6.55 1.92
N VAL A 48 -5.83 5.35 2.49
CA VAL A 48 -4.71 4.55 3.02
C VAL A 48 -3.75 4.13 1.90
N ILE A 49 -4.28 3.68 0.76
CA ILE A 49 -3.49 3.36 -0.44
C ILE A 49 -2.67 4.57 -0.90
N LEU A 50 -3.29 5.74 -0.93
CA LEU A 50 -2.65 7.00 -1.34
C LEU A 50 -1.50 7.37 -0.39
N ILE A 51 -1.71 7.31 0.92
CA ILE A 51 -0.67 7.58 1.93
C ILE A 51 0.49 6.57 1.79
N MET A 52 0.17 5.27 1.67
CA MET A 52 1.18 4.23 1.49
C MET A 52 2.02 4.44 0.23
N THR A 53 1.37 4.85 -0.86
CA THR A 53 2.07 5.13 -2.14
C THR A 53 3.00 6.33 -2.00
N ILE A 54 2.58 7.40 -1.33
CA ILE A 54 3.44 8.57 -1.06
C ILE A 54 4.65 8.17 -0.24
N ILE A 55 4.47 7.38 0.82
CA ILE A 55 5.57 6.90 1.66
C ILE A 55 6.53 6.04 0.83
N LEU A 56 6.02 5.18 -0.05
CA LEU A 56 6.84 4.35 -0.93
C LEU A 56 7.68 5.19 -1.89
N VAL A 57 7.06 6.19 -2.54
CA VAL A 57 7.77 7.13 -3.43
C VAL A 57 8.83 7.89 -2.67
N PHE A 58 8.53 8.36 -1.45
CA PHE A 58 9.51 9.03 -0.60
C PHE A 58 10.66 8.11 -0.21
N LEU A 59 10.38 6.84 0.13
CA LEU A 59 11.40 5.84 0.47
C LEU A 59 12.34 5.52 -0.70
N ILE A 60 11.82 5.53 -1.92
CA ILE A 60 12.62 5.33 -3.14
C ILE A 60 13.47 6.58 -3.44
N ASN A 61 12.93 7.77 -3.19
CA ASN A 61 13.55 9.04 -3.55
C ASN A 61 14.53 9.57 -2.49
N VAL A 62 14.37 9.17 -1.22
CA VAL A 62 15.40 9.28 -0.19
C VAL A 62 16.52 8.35 -0.60
N LYS A 63 17.57 8.91 -1.21
CA LYS A 63 18.76 8.18 -1.65
C LYS A 63 19.70 7.95 -0.49
#